data_AF-A0A6M4P707-F1
#
_entry.id   AF-A0A6M4P707-F1
#
_cell.length_a   1.000
_cell.length_b   1.000
_cell.length_c   1.000
_cell.angle_alpha   90.00
_cell.angle_beta   90.00
_cell.angle_gamma   90.00
#
_symmetry.space_group_name_H-M   'P 1'
#
loop_
_entity.id
_entity.type
_entity.pdbx_description
1 polymer ?
#
loop_
_entity_poly.entity_id
_entity_poly.type
_entity_poly.pdbx_seq_one_letter_code
_entity_poly.pdbx_strand_id
1 'polypeptide(L)'
;MTKQDLSSTIDNVVIRRRPTTRKSGHISHPDSTGGEAITRDIPCYSLKQGNSISITFEIDDLDAVEDDLVGFGGWFYTSDSEGLDISTLNVGKSRGIRINGGDWHAFGSLELKTYENYFNISNPVFTFTATKDIEIAFYLLDCGIVEHEYMTQALDVKPVLLNNMYTFAPEANFVKHQGKVLMNNEALLSKELKAPLLLKSCNRCARFLPINIPNERHSLSFSNHCIKNAPCVHHGFGVLKDVNTQERLDLHHGFQLECRFCKKFAVNAALNPQRNANQMKEDGARRRGFEVLLQNVFNGSPQLAYRAKNNNKELTSEVWNKFERKCFKCNCALPTMNKMHLDHTRPLALLWQLDETATCLCGSCNSQKRDRSPADFYTVDELAELSRITGIPLHDLQNSPVNVRAVEEIIKRMEWLMMDFCEEQRLNQIRDGKNTAELFLKALQKVFNQTQYGKDYDLIDIYRTYRGFKK
;
A
#
# COMPACT_ATOMS: atom_id res chain seq x y z
N MET A 1 -10.43 -9.05 -37.20
CA MET A 1 -9.65 -8.25 -38.17
C MET A 1 -8.22 -8.18 -37.66
N THR A 2 -7.27 -8.71 -38.41
CA THR A 2 -5.83 -8.70 -38.10
C THR A 2 -5.20 -7.36 -38.44
N LYS A 3 -4.08 -7.02 -37.78
CA LYS A 3 -3.33 -5.75 -37.90
C LYS A 3 -2.93 -5.30 -39.32
N GLN A 4 -3.16 -6.12 -40.34
CA GLN A 4 -2.72 -5.85 -41.71
C GLN A 4 -3.71 -5.05 -42.58
N ASP A 5 -4.97 -4.87 -42.17
CA ASP A 5 -6.00 -4.36 -43.10
C ASP A 5 -6.43 -2.89 -42.94
N LEU A 6 -5.82 -2.07 -42.07
CA LEU A 6 -6.35 -0.73 -41.75
C LEU A 6 -5.30 0.39 -41.71
N SER A 7 -4.54 0.54 -42.79
CA SER A 7 -3.63 1.68 -42.99
C SER A 7 -4.21 2.68 -44.01
N SER A 8 -5.09 3.58 -43.58
CA SER A 8 -5.12 4.96 -44.06
C SER A 8 -6.13 5.80 -43.28
N THR A 9 -5.71 7.02 -42.92
CA THR A 9 -6.46 8.13 -42.29
C THR A 9 -6.81 7.99 -40.79
N ILE A 10 -5.87 8.41 -39.93
CA ILE A 10 -6.16 8.84 -38.55
C ILE A 10 -5.73 10.29 -38.41
N ASP A 11 -6.69 11.19 -38.21
CA ASP A 11 -6.44 12.54 -37.72
C ASP A 11 -5.80 12.46 -36.32
N ASN A 12 -4.63 13.08 -36.18
CA ASN A 12 -3.86 13.14 -34.94
C ASN A 12 -4.60 13.93 -33.85
N VAL A 13 -5.43 13.24 -33.06
CA VAL A 13 -5.93 13.78 -31.79
C VAL A 13 -4.77 13.77 -30.79
N VAL A 14 -4.13 14.93 -30.64
CA VAL A 14 -3.06 15.17 -29.67
C VAL A 14 -3.57 14.84 -28.26
N ILE A 15 -3.07 13.75 -27.68
CA ILE A 15 -3.31 13.38 -26.28
C ILE A 15 -2.57 14.40 -25.41
N ARG A 16 -3.23 15.53 -25.09
CA ARG A 16 -2.69 16.49 -24.12
C ARG A 16 -2.69 15.85 -22.72
N ARG A 17 -1.52 15.72 -22.10
CA ARG A 17 -1.42 15.56 -20.63
C ARG A 17 -2.20 16.72 -20.01
N ARG A 18 -2.99 16.45 -18.96
CA ARG A 18 -3.64 17.53 -18.20
C ARG A 18 -2.52 18.49 -17.76
N PRO A 19 -2.62 19.81 -18.02
CA PRO A 19 -1.76 20.76 -17.31
C PRO A 19 -2.00 20.60 -15.81
N THR A 20 -0.99 20.87 -14.98
CA THR A 20 -1.09 20.76 -13.52
C THR A 20 -2.24 21.66 -13.04
N THR A 21 -3.40 21.07 -12.75
CA THR A 21 -4.61 21.85 -12.45
C THR A 21 -4.68 22.29 -10.99
N ARG A 22 -3.78 21.77 -10.12
CA ARG A 22 -3.82 21.98 -8.68
C ARG A 22 -2.43 22.02 -8.10
N LYS A 23 -2.21 22.94 -7.17
CA LYS A 23 -1.03 23.02 -6.32
C LYS A 23 -1.47 22.73 -4.89
N SER A 24 -0.67 21.98 -4.14
CA SER A 24 -0.97 21.74 -2.72
C SER A 24 -0.76 22.99 -1.86
N GLY A 25 -0.14 24.04 -2.41
CA GLY A 25 0.27 25.23 -1.66
C GLY A 25 1.60 25.05 -0.92
N HIS A 26 2.07 23.82 -0.75
CA HIS A 26 3.34 23.51 -0.10
C HIS A 26 4.49 23.46 -1.12
N ILE A 27 5.58 24.14 -0.79
CA ILE A 27 6.82 24.15 -1.57
C ILE A 27 7.80 23.09 -1.06
N SER A 28 8.82 22.79 -1.87
CA SER A 28 9.94 21.98 -1.40
C SER A 28 10.74 22.73 -0.35
N HIS A 29 11.31 22.00 0.60
CA HIS A 29 12.23 22.54 1.59
C HIS A 29 13.45 23.13 0.86
N PRO A 30 13.97 24.30 1.27
CA PRO A 30 15.13 24.92 0.62
C PRO A 30 16.35 23.99 0.56
N ASP A 31 16.53 23.18 1.60
CA ASP A 31 17.70 22.32 1.77
C ASP A 31 17.54 20.88 1.24
N SER A 32 16.43 20.56 0.56
CA SER A 32 16.20 19.18 0.10
C SER A 32 15.30 19.11 -1.13
N THR A 33 15.81 18.47 -2.19
CA THR A 33 15.02 18.19 -3.39
C THR A 33 14.25 16.87 -3.29
N GLY A 34 14.66 16.00 -2.37
CA GLY A 34 14.18 14.62 -2.24
C GLY A 34 14.94 13.63 -3.12
N GLY A 35 15.98 14.07 -3.83
CA GLY A 35 16.84 13.22 -4.66
C GLY A 35 18.15 12.82 -3.97
N GLU A 36 18.34 13.21 -2.72
CA GLU A 36 19.57 13.00 -1.96
C GLU A 36 19.49 11.72 -1.11
N ALA A 37 20.64 11.06 -0.93
CA ALA A 37 20.79 9.88 -0.09
C ALA A 37 22.03 9.93 0.79
N ILE A 38 22.01 9.19 1.89
CA ILE A 38 23.16 8.96 2.79
C ILE A 38 23.22 7.47 3.09
N THR A 39 24.39 6.86 2.91
CA THR A 39 24.67 5.51 3.40
C THR A 39 25.26 5.55 4.81
N ARG A 40 24.81 4.64 5.68
CA ARG A 40 25.36 4.44 7.03
C ARG A 40 25.56 2.95 7.29
N ASP A 41 26.59 2.62 8.04
CA ASP A 41 26.80 1.27 8.56
C ASP A 41 26.40 1.23 10.03
N ILE A 42 25.40 0.43 10.36
CA ILE A 42 24.87 0.32 11.72
C ILE A 42 25.41 -0.95 12.39
N PRO A 43 26.06 -0.86 13.57
CA PRO A 43 26.56 -2.04 14.28
C PRO A 43 25.46 -3.07 14.56
N CYS A 44 25.78 -4.35 14.35
CA CYS A 44 24.89 -5.47 14.63
C CYS A 44 25.16 -6.07 16.01
N TYR A 45 24.11 -6.53 16.67
CA TYR A 45 24.17 -7.48 17.77
C TYR A 45 24.11 -8.90 17.20
N SER A 46 25.00 -9.77 17.68
CA SER A 46 24.91 -11.20 17.39
C SER A 46 24.04 -11.86 18.45
N LEU A 47 22.83 -12.24 18.06
CA LEU A 47 21.84 -12.85 18.96
C LEU A 47 21.85 -14.36 18.75
N LYS A 48 22.19 -15.10 19.82
CA LYS A 48 22.19 -16.57 19.81
C LYS A 48 20.78 -17.12 19.92
N GLN A 49 20.55 -18.31 19.36
CA GLN A 49 19.26 -19.00 19.50
C GLN A 49 18.78 -19.02 20.96
N GLY A 50 17.55 -18.57 21.19
CA GLY A 50 16.92 -18.49 22.50
C GLY A 50 17.17 -17.19 23.27
N ASN A 51 18.19 -16.41 22.91
CA ASN A 51 18.46 -15.12 23.54
C ASN A 51 17.51 -14.04 23.01
N SER A 52 17.36 -12.99 23.82
CA SER A 52 16.47 -11.87 23.49
C SER A 52 17.12 -10.50 23.66
N ILE A 53 16.57 -9.52 22.93
CA ILE A 53 16.78 -8.10 23.18
C ILE A 53 15.42 -7.47 23.44
N SER A 54 15.28 -6.81 24.58
CA SER A 54 14.07 -6.08 24.96
C SER A 54 14.30 -4.59 24.92
N ILE A 55 13.44 -3.88 24.21
CA ILE A 55 13.44 -2.42 24.10
C ILE A 55 12.21 -1.90 24.84
N THR A 56 12.45 -1.15 25.91
CA THR A 56 11.43 -0.46 26.70
C THR A 56 11.46 1.02 26.39
N PHE A 57 10.29 1.59 26.06
CA PHE A 57 10.10 3.02 25.86
C PHE A 57 9.47 3.60 27.12
N GLU A 58 10.23 4.38 27.89
CA GLU A 58 9.77 5.06 29.09
C GLU A 58 9.04 6.35 28.71
N ILE A 59 7.72 6.30 28.82
CA ILE A 59 6.77 7.36 28.45
C ILE A 59 5.72 7.62 29.54
N ASP A 60 5.75 6.86 30.63
CA ASP A 60 4.89 7.01 31.81
C ASP A 60 5.22 8.25 32.64
N ASP A 61 6.50 8.62 32.70
CA ASP A 61 6.99 9.85 33.37
C ASP A 61 6.84 11.12 32.50
N LEU A 62 6.23 11.02 31.32
CA LEU A 62 5.93 12.20 30.52
C LEU A 62 4.67 12.85 31.10
N ASP A 63 4.73 14.15 31.41
CA ASP A 63 3.59 15.00 31.79
C ASP A 63 2.63 15.23 30.60
N ALA A 64 2.32 14.17 29.84
CA ALA A 64 1.48 14.20 28.66
C ALA A 64 0.01 14.39 29.07
N VAL A 65 -0.62 15.41 28.51
CA VAL A 65 -2.01 15.79 28.80
C VAL A 65 -2.96 15.28 27.72
N GLU A 66 -4.26 15.55 27.89
CA GLU A 66 -5.25 15.28 26.84
C GLU A 66 -4.86 16.00 25.54
N ASP A 67 -5.11 15.36 24.39
CA ASP A 67 -4.74 15.80 23.04
C ASP A 67 -3.24 15.77 22.70
N ASP A 68 -2.36 15.41 23.64
CA ASP A 68 -0.97 15.13 23.30
C ASP A 68 -0.84 13.88 22.44
N LEU A 69 0.04 13.94 21.45
CA LEU A 69 0.42 12.76 20.67
C LEU A 69 1.63 12.13 21.32
N VAL A 70 1.55 10.86 21.70
CA VAL A 70 2.67 10.10 22.25
C VAL A 70 3.13 9.09 21.22
N GLY A 71 4.41 9.15 20.88
CA GLY A 71 5.03 8.29 19.89
C GLY A 71 6.21 7.52 20.46
N PHE A 72 6.41 6.31 19.96
CA PHE A 72 7.57 5.49 20.25
C PHE A 72 7.90 4.60 19.05
N GLY A 73 9.14 4.15 18.96
CA GLY A 73 9.55 3.16 17.96
C GLY A 73 10.95 3.40 17.41
N GLY A 74 11.21 2.80 16.26
CA GLY A 74 12.45 2.94 15.54
C GLY A 74 12.51 1.99 14.35
N TRP A 75 13.72 1.74 13.87
CA TRP A 75 13.96 0.79 12.81
C TRP A 75 14.87 -0.34 13.27
N PHE A 76 14.65 -1.54 12.75
CA PHE A 76 15.55 -2.67 12.99
C PHE A 76 15.88 -3.42 11.71
N TYR A 77 17.06 -4.01 11.67
CA TYR A 77 17.52 -4.92 10.62
C TYR A 77 17.59 -6.34 11.17
N THR A 78 17.33 -7.34 10.34
CA THR A 78 17.66 -8.75 10.65
C THR A 78 18.29 -9.41 9.44
N SER A 79 19.27 -10.28 9.66
CA SER A 79 19.91 -11.06 8.59
C SER A 79 19.00 -12.15 8.01
N ASP A 80 17.97 -12.58 8.74
CA ASP A 80 17.15 -13.74 8.38
C ASP A 80 15.65 -13.49 8.60
N SER A 81 14.81 -13.97 7.68
CA SER A 81 13.35 -13.80 7.71
C SER A 81 12.64 -14.68 8.74
N GLU A 82 13.19 -15.85 9.05
CA GLU A 82 12.56 -16.85 9.94
C GLU A 82 13.29 -16.94 11.28
N GLY A 83 14.36 -16.16 11.46
CA GLY A 83 15.24 -16.26 12.63
C GLY A 83 14.80 -15.44 13.84
N LEU A 84 13.66 -14.74 13.78
CA LEU A 84 13.30 -13.73 14.76
C LEU A 84 11.80 -13.72 15.08
N ASP A 85 11.49 -13.95 16.35
CA ASP A 85 10.15 -13.74 16.91
C ASP A 85 10.09 -12.38 17.61
N ILE A 86 8.98 -11.66 17.44
CA ILE A 86 8.75 -10.36 18.07
C ILE A 86 7.50 -10.44 18.92
N SER A 87 7.65 -10.22 20.22
CA SER A 87 6.53 -10.08 21.16
C SER A 87 6.46 -8.66 21.72
N THR A 88 5.26 -8.25 22.12
CA THR A 88 4.99 -6.89 22.60
C THR A 88 4.21 -6.89 23.90
N LEU A 89 4.56 -5.99 24.81
CA LEU A 89 3.81 -5.72 26.05
C LEU A 89 3.44 -4.23 26.10
N ASN A 90 2.23 -3.91 26.53
CA ASN A 90 1.71 -2.53 26.62
C ASN A 90 1.79 -1.74 25.31
N VAL A 91 1.75 -2.44 24.17
CA VAL A 91 1.71 -1.82 22.85
C VAL A 91 0.26 -1.81 22.38
N GLY A 92 -0.29 -0.61 22.16
CA GLY A 92 -1.60 -0.41 21.55
C GLY A 92 -1.62 -0.77 20.07
N LYS A 93 -2.26 0.07 19.25
CA LYS A 93 -2.18 -0.11 17.78
C LYS A 93 -0.76 0.19 17.35
N SER A 94 -0.09 -0.73 16.71
CA SER A 94 1.27 -0.52 16.21
C SER A 94 1.36 -0.70 14.70
N ARG A 95 2.49 -0.25 14.16
CA ARG A 95 2.86 -0.57 12.79
C ARG A 95 3.03 -2.08 12.65
N GLY A 96 2.32 -2.66 11.68
CA GLY A 96 2.51 -4.08 11.34
C GLY A 96 3.93 -4.33 10.83
N ILE A 97 4.58 -5.35 11.37
CA ILE A 97 5.93 -5.78 11.01
C ILE A 97 5.80 -7.02 10.14
N ARG A 98 6.42 -7.00 8.95
CA ARG A 98 6.62 -8.17 8.11
C ARG A 98 8.11 -8.38 7.97
N ILE A 99 8.62 -9.44 8.59
CA ILE A 99 10.05 -9.71 8.63
C ILE A 99 10.52 -10.27 7.29
N ASN A 100 11.55 -9.64 6.71
CA ASN A 100 12.29 -10.11 5.56
C ASN A 100 13.79 -10.03 5.90
N GLY A 101 14.50 -11.15 5.78
CA GLY A 101 15.94 -11.18 6.02
C GLY A 101 16.68 -10.27 5.04
N GLY A 102 17.66 -9.53 5.53
CA GLY A 102 18.42 -8.56 4.74
C GLY A 102 17.77 -7.19 4.58
N ASP A 103 16.54 -6.99 5.09
CA ASP A 103 15.85 -5.70 5.04
C ASP A 103 15.88 -4.97 6.39
N TRP A 104 15.70 -3.65 6.32
CA TRP A 104 15.28 -2.85 7.45
C TRP A 104 13.75 -2.87 7.59
N HIS A 105 13.30 -2.73 8.83
CA HIS A 105 11.91 -2.78 9.27
C HIS A 105 11.62 -1.59 10.15
N ALA A 106 10.39 -1.10 10.12
CA ALA A 106 9.94 -0.04 11.01
C ALA A 106 8.95 -0.61 12.03
N PHE A 107 9.11 -0.23 13.28
CA PHE A 107 8.22 -0.62 14.37
C PHE A 107 7.92 0.57 15.26
N GLY A 108 6.84 0.46 16.04
CA GLY A 108 6.41 1.52 16.95
C GLY A 108 4.96 1.90 16.77
N SER A 109 4.60 3.00 17.42
CA SER A 109 3.26 3.60 17.37
C SER A 109 3.31 5.12 17.54
N LEU A 110 2.18 5.73 17.23
CA LEU A 110 1.87 7.12 17.47
C LEU A 110 0.37 7.21 17.76
N GLU A 111 0.03 7.54 18.99
CA GLU A 111 -1.34 7.56 19.51
C GLU A 111 -1.67 8.90 20.16
N LEU A 112 -2.94 9.28 20.07
CA LEU A 112 -3.47 10.46 20.75
C LEU A 112 -3.85 10.08 22.19
N LYS A 113 -3.41 10.88 23.16
CA LYS A 113 -3.93 10.83 24.53
C LYS A 113 -5.37 11.30 24.53
N THR A 114 -6.24 10.46 25.06
CA THR A 114 -7.64 10.75 25.32
C THR A 114 -7.93 10.50 26.80
N TYR A 115 -9.03 11.05 27.30
CA TYR A 115 -9.49 10.76 28.66
C TYR A 115 -9.58 9.25 28.97
N GLU A 116 -9.96 8.42 27.98
CA GLU A 116 -10.11 6.96 28.14
C GLU A 116 -8.79 6.20 28.30
N ASN A 117 -7.68 6.70 27.73
CA ASN A 117 -6.35 6.09 27.86
C ASN A 117 -5.41 6.88 28.80
N TYR A 118 -5.94 7.93 29.46
CA TYR A 118 -5.19 8.87 30.28
C TYR A 118 -4.41 8.20 31.41
N PHE A 119 -4.98 7.19 32.07
CA PHE A 119 -4.39 6.49 33.22
C PHE A 119 -3.62 5.20 32.87
N ASN A 120 -3.53 4.83 31.59
CA ASN A 120 -3.04 3.51 31.15
C ASN A 120 -1.82 3.57 30.21
N ILE A 121 -1.07 4.67 30.17
CA ILE A 121 0.21 4.67 29.44
C ILE A 121 1.24 3.95 30.30
N SER A 122 1.31 2.64 30.14
CA SER A 122 2.43 1.85 30.62
C SER A 122 3.54 1.84 29.57
N ASN A 123 4.78 1.72 30.01
CA ASN A 123 5.94 1.68 29.14
C ASN A 123 5.83 0.54 28.11
N PRO A 124 5.77 0.85 26.80
CA PRO A 124 5.71 -0.15 25.75
C PRO A 124 7.03 -0.93 25.68
N VAL A 125 6.92 -2.25 25.52
CA VAL A 125 8.09 -3.13 25.39
C VAL A 125 7.99 -3.94 24.10
N PHE A 126 9.07 -3.96 23.33
CA PHE A 126 9.27 -4.90 22.22
C PHE A 126 10.38 -5.87 22.59
N THR A 127 10.09 -7.16 22.54
CA THR A 127 11.07 -8.23 22.79
C THR A 127 11.34 -8.97 21.48
N PHE A 128 12.61 -8.98 21.08
CA PHE A 128 13.13 -9.60 19.88
C PHE A 128 13.87 -10.88 20.29
N THR A 129 13.30 -12.05 20.00
CA THR A 129 13.84 -13.35 20.41
C THR A 129 14.35 -14.12 19.19
N ALA A 130 15.61 -14.55 19.25
CA ALA A 130 16.22 -15.35 18.20
C ALA A 130 15.69 -16.80 18.22
N THR A 131 15.13 -17.27 17.10
CA THR A 131 14.75 -18.69 16.92
C THR A 131 15.92 -19.54 16.40
N LYS A 132 16.94 -18.88 15.87
CA LYS A 132 18.28 -19.39 15.48
C LYS A 132 19.28 -18.24 15.59
N ASP A 133 20.58 -18.53 15.47
CA ASP A 133 21.61 -17.49 15.47
C ASP A 133 21.35 -16.45 14.34
N ILE A 134 21.24 -15.17 14.71
CA ILE A 134 20.97 -14.07 13.79
C ILE A 134 21.78 -12.81 14.12
N GLU A 135 21.87 -11.92 13.14
CA GLU A 135 22.34 -10.56 13.34
C GLU A 135 21.15 -9.61 13.36
N ILE A 136 21.11 -8.74 14.37
CA ILE A 136 20.07 -7.73 14.52
C ILE A 136 20.70 -6.36 14.77
N ALA A 137 20.21 -5.31 14.10
CA ALA A 137 20.67 -3.94 14.32
C ALA A 137 19.48 -3.01 14.56
N PHE A 138 19.70 -1.91 15.28
CA PHE A 138 18.66 -0.92 15.59
C PHE A 138 19.11 0.48 15.18
N TYR A 139 18.18 1.27 14.64
CA TYR A 139 18.42 2.63 14.20
C TYR A 139 17.32 3.56 14.71
N LEU A 140 17.74 4.70 15.29
CA LEU A 140 16.87 5.76 15.81
C LEU A 140 15.71 5.23 16.64
N LEU A 141 16.04 4.54 17.74
CA LEU A 141 15.07 4.21 18.77
C LEU A 141 14.74 5.48 19.54
N ASP A 142 13.46 5.85 19.56
CA ASP A 142 13.02 7.11 20.13
C ASP A 142 11.60 7.01 20.67
N CYS A 143 11.29 7.79 21.71
CA CYS A 143 9.95 7.96 22.24
C CYS A 143 9.77 9.32 22.91
N GLY A 144 8.52 9.77 23.00
CA GLY A 144 8.19 11.01 23.67
C GLY A 144 6.85 11.61 23.26
N ILE A 145 6.61 12.83 23.72
CA ILE A 145 5.52 13.67 23.22
C ILE A 145 5.93 14.19 21.85
N VAL A 146 5.08 13.97 20.87
CA VAL A 146 5.28 14.25 19.45
C VAL A 146 4.52 15.51 19.07
N GLU A 147 5.21 16.46 18.45
CA GLU A 147 4.62 17.71 18.01
C GLU A 147 5.02 18.04 16.58
N HIS A 148 4.06 18.43 15.75
CA HIS A 148 4.30 18.96 14.42
C HIS A 148 3.11 19.82 13.99
N GLU A 149 3.37 20.94 13.31
CA GLU A 149 2.35 21.90 12.85
C GLU A 149 1.13 21.24 12.18
N TYR A 150 1.36 20.30 11.26
CA TYR A 150 0.30 19.54 10.60
C TYR A 150 -0.58 18.71 11.52
N MET A 151 -0.04 18.18 12.61
CA MET A 151 -0.81 17.37 13.56
C MET A 151 -1.60 18.28 14.50
N THR A 152 -0.98 19.35 15.00
CA THR A 152 -1.65 20.40 15.76
C THR A 152 -2.83 20.98 14.97
N GLN A 153 -2.60 21.37 13.70
CA GLN A 153 -3.69 21.85 12.84
C GLN A 153 -4.76 20.78 12.57
N ALA A 154 -4.37 19.51 12.48
CA ALA A 154 -5.31 18.43 12.25
C ALA A 154 -6.20 18.16 13.47
N LEU A 155 -5.73 18.37 14.71
CA LEU A 155 -6.55 18.28 15.91
C LEU A 155 -7.74 19.24 15.82
N ASP A 156 -7.51 20.48 15.38
CA ASP A 156 -8.58 21.48 15.30
C ASP A 156 -9.48 21.29 14.08
N VAL A 157 -8.88 21.06 12.91
CA VAL A 157 -9.59 21.20 11.62
C VAL A 157 -10.10 19.86 11.09
N LYS A 158 -9.36 18.77 11.35
CA LYS A 158 -9.68 17.46 10.76
C LYS A 158 -9.13 16.27 11.56
N PRO A 159 -9.64 16.01 12.79
CA PRO A 159 -9.12 14.97 13.69
C PRO A 159 -9.04 13.58 13.06
N VAL A 160 -9.93 13.26 12.11
CA VAL A 160 -9.94 11.98 11.38
C VAL A 160 -8.62 11.67 10.65
N LEU A 161 -7.79 12.68 10.36
CA LEU A 161 -6.45 12.45 9.82
C LEU A 161 -5.53 11.75 10.83
N LEU A 162 -5.78 11.86 12.13
CA LEU A 162 -4.92 11.32 13.19
C LEU A 162 -5.20 9.84 13.52
N ASN A 163 -6.36 9.31 13.12
CA ASN A 163 -6.82 7.96 13.48
C ASN A 163 -5.89 6.79 13.11
N ASN A 164 -4.99 6.98 12.15
CA ASN A 164 -4.07 5.93 11.68
C ASN A 164 -2.59 6.33 11.74
N MET A 165 -2.24 7.28 12.61
CA MET A 165 -0.87 7.78 12.72
C MET A 165 0.14 6.72 13.15
N TYR A 166 -0.26 5.70 13.92
CA TYR A 166 0.55 4.51 14.20
C TYR A 166 1.14 3.83 12.94
N THR A 167 0.48 3.93 11.77
CA THR A 167 1.01 3.35 10.51
C THR A 167 2.19 4.12 9.92
N PHE A 168 2.39 5.36 10.36
CA PHE A 168 3.48 6.25 9.97
C PHE A 168 4.57 6.34 11.04
N ALA A 169 4.45 5.61 12.16
CA ALA A 169 5.53 5.48 13.12
C ALA A 169 6.65 4.58 12.55
N PRO A 170 7.92 4.87 12.81
CA PRO A 170 8.43 5.98 13.62
C PRO A 170 8.65 7.26 12.80
N GLU A 171 8.46 7.27 11.47
CA GLU A 171 8.75 8.47 10.68
C GLU A 171 7.84 9.67 11.00
N ALA A 172 6.71 9.48 11.66
CA ALA A 172 5.84 10.55 12.14
C ALA A 172 6.20 11.04 13.55
N ASN A 173 7.15 10.40 14.24
CA ASN A 173 7.52 10.72 15.60
C ASN A 173 8.50 11.91 15.60
N PHE A 174 7.98 13.12 15.38
CA PHE A 174 8.69 14.37 15.65
C PHE A 174 8.69 14.63 17.16
N VAL A 175 9.53 13.89 17.88
CA VAL A 175 9.62 13.98 19.34
C VAL A 175 10.07 15.39 19.75
N LYS A 176 9.24 16.04 20.55
CA LYS A 176 9.47 17.38 21.12
C LYS A 176 9.92 17.28 22.57
N HIS A 177 9.23 16.45 23.35
CA HIS A 177 9.59 16.14 24.73
C HIS A 177 10.07 14.69 24.79
N GLN A 178 11.37 14.54 24.99
CA GLN A 178 12.09 13.29 24.90
C GLN A 178 11.76 12.38 26.10
N GLY A 179 11.23 11.19 25.81
CA GLY A 179 11.20 10.08 26.76
C GLY A 179 12.53 9.30 26.75
N LYS A 180 12.62 8.23 27.53
CA LYS A 180 13.84 7.45 27.66
C LYS A 180 13.69 6.07 27.03
N VAL A 181 14.71 5.64 26.30
CA VAL A 181 14.76 4.30 25.71
C VAL A 181 15.74 3.45 26.49
N LEU A 182 15.24 2.33 27.01
CA LEU A 182 16.05 1.31 27.64
C LEU A 182 16.16 0.09 26.74
N MET A 183 17.37 -0.41 26.56
CA MET A 183 17.63 -1.65 25.84
C MET A 183 18.29 -2.63 26.79
N ASN A 184 17.56 -3.70 27.13
CA ASN A 184 18.14 -4.84 27.81
C ASN A 184 18.55 -5.85 26.74
N ASN A 185 19.83 -6.15 26.64
CA ASN A 185 20.34 -7.10 25.67
C ASN A 185 21.05 -8.27 26.37
N GLU A 186 20.73 -9.47 25.93
CA GLU A 186 21.50 -10.69 26.24
C GLU A 186 22.54 -10.97 25.14
N ALA A 187 22.77 -9.99 24.27
CA ALA A 187 23.49 -10.11 23.02
C ALA A 187 24.82 -9.38 23.07
N LEU A 188 25.84 -9.94 22.42
CA LEU A 188 27.11 -9.27 22.26
C LEU A 188 27.03 -8.33 21.05
N LEU A 189 27.29 -7.05 21.27
CA LEU A 189 27.47 -6.08 20.19
C LEU A 189 28.70 -6.46 19.37
N SER A 190 28.52 -6.79 18.11
CA SER A 190 29.61 -7.10 17.20
C SER A 190 30.24 -5.80 16.69
N LYS A 191 31.56 -5.68 16.84
CA LYS A 191 32.31 -4.53 16.30
C LYS A 191 32.60 -4.66 14.81
N GLU A 192 32.54 -5.88 14.27
CA GLU A 192 32.90 -6.17 12.88
C GLU A 192 31.67 -6.21 11.97
N LEU A 193 30.54 -6.70 12.49
CA LEU A 193 29.31 -6.86 11.72
C LEU A 193 28.52 -5.55 11.70
N LYS A 194 28.19 -5.07 10.50
CA LYS A 194 27.40 -3.87 10.31
C LYS A 194 26.33 -4.09 9.25
N ALA A 195 25.12 -3.62 9.53
CA ALA A 195 24.02 -3.59 8.59
C ALA A 195 24.06 -2.28 7.79
N PRO A 196 24.15 -2.34 6.44
CA PRO A 196 24.10 -1.14 5.61
C PRO A 196 22.68 -0.55 5.65
N LEU A 197 22.58 0.75 5.87
CA LEU A 197 21.34 1.51 5.92
C LEU A 197 21.42 2.68 4.94
N LEU A 198 20.52 2.68 3.96
CA LEU A 198 20.32 3.83 3.09
C LEU A 198 19.22 4.75 3.65
N LEU A 199 19.56 6.03 3.78
CA LEU A 199 18.63 7.08 4.16
C LEU A 199 18.38 7.97 2.96
N LYS A 200 17.11 8.22 2.64
CA LYS A 200 16.69 9.14 1.57
C LYS A 200 16.16 10.43 2.18
N SER A 201 16.50 11.57 1.58
CA SER A 201 15.96 12.86 1.98
C SER A 201 14.47 12.99 1.64
N CYS A 202 13.72 13.69 2.51
CA CYS A 202 12.36 14.14 2.23
C CYS A 202 12.40 15.59 1.72
N ASN A 203 11.77 15.86 0.58
CA ASN A 203 11.71 17.22 0.02
C ASN A 203 10.76 18.18 0.75
N ARG A 204 10.15 17.77 1.87
CA ARG A 204 9.25 18.61 2.68
C ARG A 204 9.83 18.92 4.05
N CYS A 205 10.27 17.90 4.78
CA CYS A 205 10.85 18.09 6.12
C CYS A 205 12.37 17.96 6.17
N ALA A 206 13.05 17.80 5.02
CA ALA A 206 14.51 17.65 4.87
C ALA A 206 15.18 16.49 5.64
N ARG A 207 14.44 15.75 6.47
CA ARG A 207 14.98 14.58 7.19
C ARG A 207 15.40 13.47 6.21
N PHE A 208 16.52 12.86 6.52
CA PHE A 208 17.00 11.63 5.91
C PHE A 208 16.38 10.44 6.64
N LEU A 209 15.58 9.65 5.93
CA LEU A 209 14.79 8.56 6.52
C LEU A 209 15.05 7.22 5.81
N PRO A 210 15.01 6.08 6.53
CA PRO A 210 15.29 4.76 5.98
C PRO A 210 14.48 4.37 4.75
N ILE A 211 15.15 3.73 3.80
CA ILE A 211 14.59 2.99 2.66
C ILE A 211 15.32 1.65 2.47
N ASN A 212 14.61 0.65 1.93
CA ASN A 212 15.21 -0.62 1.51
C ASN A 212 15.54 -0.55 0.01
N ILE A 213 16.79 -0.88 -0.35
CA ILE A 213 17.21 -1.05 -1.76
C ILE A 213 17.08 -2.51 -2.21
N PRO A 214 17.55 -3.51 -1.44
CA PRO A 214 17.45 -4.91 -1.87
C PRO A 214 15.99 -5.29 -2.18
N ASN A 215 15.06 -4.74 -1.40
CA ASN A 215 13.63 -4.93 -1.56
C ASN A 215 12.86 -3.60 -1.47
N GLU A 216 12.89 -2.80 -2.54
CA GLU A 216 12.19 -1.52 -2.59
C GLU A 216 10.68 -1.61 -2.34
N ARG A 217 10.07 -2.77 -2.61
CA ARG A 217 8.65 -3.05 -2.38
C ARG A 217 8.32 -3.11 -0.89
N HIS A 218 9.30 -3.45 -0.06
CA HIS A 218 9.20 -3.39 1.39
C HIS A 218 9.43 -1.96 1.88
N SER A 219 8.43 -1.11 1.61
CA SER A 219 8.52 0.32 1.83
C SER A 219 8.60 0.70 3.32
N LEU A 220 9.60 1.48 3.68
CA LEU A 220 9.77 2.06 5.02
C LEU A 220 9.15 3.45 5.10
N SER A 221 9.95 4.50 4.92
CA SER A 221 9.56 5.88 5.17
C SER A 221 8.98 6.58 3.94
N PHE A 222 9.10 5.97 2.76
CA PHE A 222 8.65 6.49 1.47
C PHE A 222 7.85 5.42 0.72
N SER A 223 6.81 5.82 -0.01
CA SER A 223 6.12 4.91 -0.94
C SER A 223 6.88 4.83 -2.27
N ASN A 224 6.70 3.75 -3.03
CA ASN A 224 7.32 3.67 -4.35
C ASN A 224 6.71 4.64 -5.37
N HIS A 225 7.48 4.96 -6.41
CA HIS A 225 7.06 5.82 -7.52
C HIS A 225 6.55 5.03 -8.72
N CYS A 226 7.40 4.21 -9.33
CA CYS A 226 7.10 3.41 -10.51
C CYS A 226 6.86 1.95 -10.14
N ILE A 227 5.67 1.64 -9.63
CA ILE A 227 5.26 0.25 -9.38
C ILE A 227 4.98 -0.46 -10.71
N LYS A 228 4.06 0.10 -11.51
CA LYS A 228 3.58 -0.52 -12.76
C LYS A 228 4.44 -0.20 -13.98
N ASN A 229 5.28 0.83 -13.87
CA ASN A 229 6.12 1.35 -14.96
C ASN A 229 7.61 1.24 -14.59
N ALA A 230 7.98 0.28 -13.73
CA ALA A 230 9.39 0.00 -13.49
C ALA A 230 10.08 -0.47 -14.78
N PRO A 231 11.39 -0.19 -14.99
CA PRO A 231 12.29 0.51 -14.07
C PRO A 231 12.05 2.03 -13.99
N CYS A 232 12.31 2.64 -12.83
CA CYS A 232 12.11 4.06 -12.59
C CYS A 232 13.28 4.90 -13.11
N VAL A 233 13.09 5.55 -14.25
CA VAL A 233 14.11 6.43 -14.86
C VAL A 233 14.00 7.91 -14.45
N HIS A 234 13.13 8.23 -13.49
CA HIS A 234 12.81 9.62 -13.14
C HIS A 234 13.81 10.17 -12.11
N HIS A 235 14.41 11.34 -12.41
CA HIS A 235 15.35 12.02 -11.51
C HIS A 235 14.73 12.35 -10.14
N GLY A 236 15.46 12.08 -9.06
CA GLY A 236 15.01 12.26 -7.68
C GLY A 236 14.06 11.17 -7.15
N PHE A 237 13.48 10.37 -8.04
CA PHE A 237 12.63 9.23 -7.66
C PHE A 237 13.38 7.92 -7.78
N GLY A 238 13.83 7.60 -8.99
CA GLY A 238 14.56 6.39 -9.33
C GLY A 238 16.07 6.57 -9.48
N VAL A 239 16.53 7.83 -9.45
CA VAL A 239 17.95 8.17 -9.51
C VAL A 239 18.23 9.10 -8.34
N LEU A 240 18.95 8.60 -7.34
CA LEU A 240 19.39 9.35 -6.16
C LEU A 240 20.88 9.68 -6.26
N LYS A 241 21.31 10.64 -5.45
CA LYS A 241 22.71 11.04 -5.33
C LYS A 241 23.15 10.95 -3.86
N ASP A 242 24.20 10.17 -3.58
CA ASP A 242 24.78 10.14 -2.24
C ASP A 242 25.44 11.49 -1.94
N VAL A 243 25.08 12.12 -0.82
CA VAL A 243 25.59 13.45 -0.47
C VAL A 243 27.06 13.44 -0.08
N ASN A 244 27.58 12.31 0.40
CA ASN A 244 28.96 12.19 0.84
C ASN A 244 29.87 11.81 -0.34
N THR A 245 29.52 10.79 -1.11
CA THR A 245 30.37 10.29 -2.21
C THR A 245 30.08 10.95 -3.55
N GLN A 246 28.93 11.65 -3.67
CA GLN A 246 28.42 12.21 -4.92
C GLN A 246 28.05 11.15 -5.97
N GLU A 247 28.09 9.86 -5.60
CA GLU A 247 27.78 8.75 -6.48
C GLU A 247 26.29 8.68 -6.81
N ARG A 248 26.01 8.15 -8.00
CA ARG A 248 24.66 7.90 -8.48
C ARG A 248 24.16 6.56 -7.96
N LEU A 249 22.93 6.56 -7.42
CA LEU A 249 22.23 5.37 -6.97
C LEU A 249 20.97 5.19 -7.81
N ASP A 250 20.90 4.10 -8.58
CA ASP A 250 19.75 3.75 -9.41
C ASP A 250 18.81 2.78 -8.68
N LEU A 251 17.52 3.11 -8.66
CA LEU A 251 16.45 2.36 -8.01
C LEU A 251 15.48 1.80 -9.06
N HIS A 252 15.09 0.55 -8.91
CA HIS A 252 14.21 -0.16 -9.83
C HIS A 252 12.77 0.38 -9.80
N HIS A 253 12.16 0.54 -8.62
CA HIS A 253 10.83 1.12 -8.48
C HIS A 253 10.87 2.61 -8.13
N GLY A 254 11.96 3.07 -7.53
CA GLY A 254 12.14 4.43 -7.03
C GLY A 254 11.18 4.77 -5.88
N PHE A 255 11.47 5.86 -5.19
CA PHE A 255 10.66 6.36 -4.07
C PHE A 255 10.08 7.73 -4.38
N GLN A 256 8.96 8.08 -3.75
CA GLN A 256 8.40 9.43 -3.81
C GLN A 256 9.39 10.46 -3.21
N LEU A 257 9.27 11.73 -3.61
CA LEU A 257 10.15 12.80 -3.11
C LEU A 257 9.88 13.11 -1.63
N GLU A 258 8.61 13.03 -1.23
CA GLU A 258 8.17 13.24 0.14
C GLU A 258 8.03 11.92 0.92
N CYS A 259 8.38 11.95 2.21
CA CYS A 259 8.12 10.82 3.11
C CYS A 259 6.61 10.60 3.30
N ARG A 260 6.20 9.44 3.79
CA ARG A 260 4.78 9.07 3.93
C ARG A 260 4.02 10.03 4.85
N PHE A 261 4.65 10.51 5.92
CA PHE A 261 4.08 11.55 6.78
C PHE A 261 3.80 12.84 6.01
N CYS A 262 4.82 13.42 5.36
CA CYS A 262 4.66 14.66 4.61
C CYS A 262 3.69 14.50 3.43
N LYS A 263 3.68 13.32 2.78
CA LYS A 263 2.69 12.99 1.74
C LYS A 263 1.27 13.05 2.28
N LYS A 264 1.03 12.56 3.49
CA LYS A 264 -0.30 12.55 4.10
C LYS A 264 -0.83 13.97 4.31
N PHE A 265 -0.02 14.86 4.86
CA PHE A 265 -0.46 16.22 5.22
C PHE A 265 -0.24 17.23 4.09
N ALA A 266 1.01 17.43 3.66
CA ALA A 266 1.37 18.48 2.69
C ALA A 266 0.92 18.19 1.24
N VAL A 267 0.52 16.96 0.93
CA VAL A 267 0.07 16.56 -0.42
C VAL A 267 -1.37 16.09 -0.39
N ASN A 268 -1.66 14.99 0.31
CA ASN A 268 -2.97 14.36 0.28
C ASN A 268 -4.03 15.19 1.00
N ALA A 269 -3.76 15.71 2.21
CA ALA A 269 -4.75 16.50 2.94
C ALA A 269 -5.10 17.82 2.21
N ALA A 270 -4.12 18.44 1.54
CA ALA A 270 -4.32 19.64 0.74
C ALA A 270 -5.05 19.36 -0.59
N LEU A 271 -4.68 18.29 -1.32
CA LEU A 271 -5.19 18.02 -2.68
C LEU A 271 -6.47 17.19 -2.72
N ASN A 272 -6.73 16.34 -1.72
CA ASN A 272 -7.91 15.47 -1.72
C ASN A 272 -9.23 16.26 -1.66
N PRO A 273 -9.38 17.32 -0.82
CA PRO A 273 -10.58 18.16 -0.82
C PRO A 273 -10.82 18.87 -2.14
N GLN A 274 -9.75 19.17 -2.89
CA GLN A 274 -9.85 19.83 -4.19
C GLN A 274 -10.31 18.87 -5.31
N ARG A 275 -10.45 17.56 -5.05
CA ARG A 275 -10.97 16.60 -6.04
C ARG A 275 -12.42 16.95 -6.38
N ASN A 276 -12.66 17.35 -7.62
CA ASN A 276 -14.02 17.58 -8.10
C ASN A 276 -14.81 16.26 -8.13
N ALA A 277 -16.13 16.35 -8.00
CA ALA A 277 -17.01 15.19 -7.99
C ALA A 277 -16.84 14.31 -9.25
N ASN A 278 -16.48 14.91 -10.39
CA ASN A 278 -16.25 14.19 -11.65
C ASN A 278 -15.05 13.24 -11.58
N GLN A 279 -13.96 13.62 -10.91
CA GLN A 279 -12.78 12.75 -10.72
C GLN A 279 -13.06 11.58 -9.78
N MET A 280 -13.81 11.80 -8.70
CA MET A 280 -14.23 10.70 -7.82
C MET A 280 -15.18 9.74 -8.54
N LYS A 281 -16.07 10.27 -9.38
CA LYS A 281 -16.95 9.49 -10.24
C LYS A 281 -16.20 8.77 -11.37
N GLU A 282 -15.03 9.23 -11.82
CA GLU A 282 -14.22 8.60 -12.89
C GLU A 282 -13.61 7.27 -12.40
N ASP A 283 -12.97 7.26 -11.22
CA ASP A 283 -12.42 6.03 -10.64
C ASP A 283 -13.51 5.04 -10.23
N GLY A 284 -14.62 5.54 -9.67
CA GLY A 284 -15.79 4.74 -9.35
C GLY A 284 -16.44 4.15 -10.61
N ALA A 285 -16.59 4.93 -11.68
CA ALA A 285 -17.17 4.47 -12.95
C ALA A 285 -16.31 3.40 -13.62
N ARG A 286 -14.97 3.52 -13.57
CA ARG A 286 -14.07 2.51 -14.13
C ARG A 286 -14.19 1.18 -13.37
N ARG A 287 -14.14 1.21 -12.04
CA ARG A 287 -14.30 0.01 -11.20
C ARG A 287 -15.66 -0.64 -11.45
N ARG A 288 -16.73 0.16 -11.47
CA ARG A 288 -18.09 -0.31 -11.76
C ARG A 288 -18.22 -0.86 -13.18
N GLY A 289 -17.50 -0.28 -14.14
CA GLY A 289 -17.41 -0.78 -15.50
C GLY A 289 -16.87 -2.20 -15.56
N PHE A 290 -15.77 -2.50 -14.85
CA PHE A 290 -15.24 -3.88 -14.80
C PHE A 290 -16.21 -4.85 -14.16
N GLU A 291 -16.87 -4.46 -13.05
CA GLU A 291 -17.89 -5.31 -12.42
C GLU A 291 -19.00 -5.66 -13.40
N VAL A 292 -19.58 -4.67 -14.08
CA VAL A 292 -20.72 -4.90 -14.98
C VAL A 292 -20.29 -5.58 -16.29
N LEU A 293 -19.10 -5.29 -16.81
CA LEU A 293 -18.53 -6.02 -17.93
C LEU A 293 -18.49 -7.52 -17.60
N LEU A 294 -17.88 -7.87 -16.47
CA LEU A 294 -17.74 -9.26 -16.07
C LEU A 294 -19.08 -9.92 -15.75
N GLN A 295 -20.05 -9.17 -15.19
CA GLN A 295 -21.42 -9.68 -14.99
C GLN A 295 -22.11 -10.05 -16.31
N ASN A 296 -21.95 -9.22 -17.35
CA ASN A 296 -22.51 -9.50 -18.66
C ASN A 296 -21.78 -10.68 -19.32
N VAL A 297 -20.45 -10.67 -19.29
CA VAL A 297 -19.61 -11.71 -19.90
C VAL A 297 -19.90 -13.09 -19.29
N PHE A 298 -20.09 -13.18 -17.97
CA PHE A 298 -20.43 -14.42 -17.28
C PHE A 298 -21.95 -14.64 -17.07
N ASN A 299 -22.80 -13.83 -17.70
CA ASN A 299 -24.27 -13.91 -17.64
C ASN A 299 -24.84 -13.97 -16.19
N GLY A 300 -24.28 -13.20 -15.27
CA GLY A 300 -24.80 -13.15 -13.90
C GLY A 300 -23.92 -12.42 -12.91
N SER A 301 -24.54 -11.99 -11.81
CA SER A 301 -23.80 -11.53 -10.63
C SER A 301 -23.18 -12.72 -9.90
N PRO A 302 -21.89 -12.68 -9.54
CA PRO A 302 -21.25 -13.71 -8.72
C PRO A 302 -22.03 -13.99 -7.43
N GLN A 303 -22.58 -12.94 -6.79
CA GLN A 303 -23.36 -13.11 -5.56
C GLN A 303 -24.69 -13.82 -5.81
N LEU A 304 -25.35 -13.53 -6.94
CA LEU A 304 -26.59 -14.23 -7.30
C LEU A 304 -26.33 -15.67 -7.72
N ALA A 305 -25.27 -15.91 -8.50
CA ALA A 305 -24.82 -17.24 -8.87
C ALA A 305 -24.45 -18.07 -7.63
N TYR A 306 -23.80 -17.43 -6.65
CA TYR A 306 -23.50 -18.05 -5.37
C TYR A 306 -24.78 -18.41 -4.60
N ARG A 307 -25.74 -17.49 -4.45
CA ARG A 307 -27.03 -17.77 -3.79
C ARG A 307 -27.78 -18.93 -4.46
N ALA A 308 -27.83 -18.93 -5.80
CA ALA A 308 -28.50 -19.98 -6.57
C ALA A 308 -27.87 -21.36 -6.35
N LYS A 309 -26.54 -21.43 -6.22
CA LYS A 309 -25.80 -22.67 -5.96
C LYS A 309 -25.86 -23.13 -4.49
N ASN A 310 -26.06 -22.20 -3.55
CA ASN A 310 -25.91 -22.46 -2.11
C ASN A 310 -27.23 -22.28 -1.34
N ASN A 311 -28.37 -22.74 -1.89
CA ASN A 311 -29.67 -22.72 -1.20
C ASN A 311 -30.05 -21.34 -0.62
N ASN A 312 -29.90 -20.26 -1.41
CA ASN A 312 -30.17 -18.88 -1.01
C ASN A 312 -29.30 -18.33 0.14
N LYS A 313 -28.19 -18.99 0.47
CA LYS A 313 -27.20 -18.45 1.41
C LYS A 313 -26.49 -17.23 0.83
N GLU A 314 -26.29 -16.23 1.67
CA GLU A 314 -25.57 -15.01 1.35
C GLU A 314 -24.06 -15.22 1.35
N LEU A 315 -23.38 -14.79 0.29
CA LEU A 315 -21.91 -14.82 0.19
C LEU A 315 -21.25 -14.14 1.39
N THR A 316 -21.78 -12.98 1.82
CA THR A 316 -21.28 -12.23 2.97
C THR A 316 -21.30 -13.06 4.25
N SER A 317 -22.41 -13.74 4.52
CA SER A 317 -22.59 -14.55 5.73
C SER A 317 -21.68 -15.77 5.72
N GLU A 318 -21.55 -16.43 4.57
CA GLU A 318 -20.71 -17.61 4.41
C GLU A 318 -19.22 -17.25 4.54
N VAL A 319 -18.78 -16.15 3.94
CA VAL A 319 -17.39 -15.65 4.11
C VAL A 319 -17.13 -15.27 5.57
N TRP A 320 -18.05 -14.56 6.24
CA TRP A 320 -17.88 -14.19 7.65
C TRP A 320 -17.72 -15.42 8.56
N ASN A 321 -18.51 -16.47 8.34
CA ASN A 321 -18.41 -17.72 9.08
C ASN A 321 -17.16 -18.54 8.68
N LYS A 322 -16.79 -18.55 7.39
CA LYS A 322 -15.59 -19.23 6.87
C LYS A 322 -14.30 -18.75 7.55
N PHE A 323 -14.24 -17.46 7.90
CA PHE A 323 -13.12 -16.85 8.63
C PHE A 323 -13.37 -16.73 10.13
N GLU A 324 -14.25 -17.57 10.69
CA GLU A 324 -14.53 -17.63 12.13
C GLU A 324 -14.89 -16.28 12.76
N ARG A 325 -15.53 -15.39 11.99
CA ARG A 325 -15.91 -14.04 12.41
C ARG A 325 -14.72 -13.21 12.89
N LYS A 326 -13.54 -13.42 12.31
CA LYS A 326 -12.32 -12.65 12.59
C LYS A 326 -11.77 -12.02 11.32
N CYS A 327 -11.02 -10.94 11.49
CA CYS A 327 -10.22 -10.38 10.40
C CYS A 327 -9.08 -11.35 10.09
N PHE A 328 -8.96 -11.80 8.83
CA PHE A 328 -7.90 -12.72 8.43
C PHE A 328 -6.49 -12.18 8.73
N LYS A 329 -6.27 -10.89 8.50
CA LYS A 329 -4.92 -10.29 8.61
C LYS A 329 -4.45 -10.06 10.05
N CYS A 330 -5.34 -9.62 10.94
CA CYS A 330 -4.96 -9.19 12.29
C CYS A 330 -5.66 -9.97 13.40
N ASN A 331 -6.43 -11.00 13.05
CA ASN A 331 -7.18 -11.88 13.94
C ASN A 331 -8.16 -11.18 14.91
N CYS A 332 -8.42 -9.87 14.75
CA CYS A 332 -9.36 -9.17 15.61
C CYS A 332 -10.78 -9.71 15.39
N ALA A 333 -11.54 -9.86 16.48
CA ALA A 333 -12.92 -10.30 16.41
C ALA A 333 -13.77 -9.28 15.65
N LEU A 334 -14.64 -9.79 14.78
CA LEU A 334 -15.65 -9.06 14.03
C LEU A 334 -17.02 -9.54 14.50
N PRO A 335 -17.50 -9.05 15.66
CA PRO A 335 -18.69 -9.60 16.33
C PRO A 335 -19.97 -9.46 15.51
N THR A 336 -20.00 -8.54 14.53
CA THR A 336 -21.10 -8.37 13.60
C THR A 336 -20.57 -8.28 12.16
N MET A 337 -21.37 -8.77 11.21
CA MET A 337 -21.03 -8.73 9.77
C MET A 337 -20.77 -7.30 9.27
N ASN A 338 -21.42 -6.28 9.85
CA ASN A 338 -21.23 -4.88 9.45
C ASN A 338 -19.82 -4.34 9.74
N LYS A 339 -19.05 -5.01 10.61
CA LYS A 339 -17.64 -4.68 10.88
C LYS A 339 -16.68 -5.33 9.88
N MET A 340 -17.15 -6.32 9.12
CA MET A 340 -16.40 -6.99 8.07
C MET A 340 -16.47 -6.20 6.77
N HIS A 341 -15.34 -6.14 6.07
CA HIS A 341 -15.25 -5.77 4.67
C HIS A 341 -14.94 -7.03 3.86
N LEU A 342 -15.78 -7.34 2.87
CA LEU A 342 -15.47 -8.36 1.85
C LEU A 342 -14.43 -7.79 0.91
N ASP A 343 -13.23 -8.37 0.96
CA ASP A 343 -12.15 -7.99 0.08
C ASP A 343 -11.99 -8.96 -1.10
N HIS A 344 -11.61 -8.40 -2.24
CA HIS A 344 -11.24 -9.20 -3.40
C HIS A 344 -9.85 -9.78 -3.16
N THR A 345 -9.79 -11.06 -2.81
CA THR A 345 -8.53 -11.78 -2.62
C THR A 345 -7.66 -11.63 -3.87
N ARG A 346 -8.21 -11.95 -5.03
CA ARG A 346 -7.60 -11.62 -6.33
C ARG A 346 -8.16 -10.30 -6.87
N PRO A 347 -7.34 -9.36 -7.37
CA PRO A 347 -7.81 -8.02 -7.70
C PRO A 347 -8.82 -7.96 -8.87
N LEU A 348 -9.89 -7.18 -8.71
CA LEU A 348 -10.82 -6.83 -9.80
C LEU A 348 -10.11 -6.15 -10.98
N ALA A 349 -9.02 -5.41 -10.72
CA ALA A 349 -8.20 -4.81 -11.76
C ALA A 349 -7.54 -5.83 -12.70
N LEU A 350 -7.52 -7.11 -12.31
CA LEU A 350 -7.03 -8.26 -13.09
C LEU A 350 -8.17 -9.19 -13.52
N LEU A 351 -9.40 -8.66 -13.53
CA LEU A 351 -10.64 -9.31 -13.97
C LEU A 351 -11.12 -10.47 -13.07
N TRP A 352 -10.72 -10.48 -11.80
CA TRP A 352 -11.27 -11.38 -10.79
C TRP A 352 -12.47 -10.73 -10.10
N GLN A 353 -13.66 -11.32 -10.27
CA GLN A 353 -14.88 -10.86 -9.60
C GLN A 353 -14.86 -11.22 -8.11
N LEU A 354 -15.66 -10.52 -7.31
CA LEU A 354 -15.89 -10.89 -5.91
C LEU A 354 -16.74 -12.16 -5.84
N ASP A 355 -16.12 -13.29 -5.50
CA ASP A 355 -16.75 -14.60 -5.41
C ASP A 355 -16.49 -15.26 -4.02
N GLU A 356 -16.73 -16.56 -3.92
CA GLU A 356 -16.55 -17.37 -2.69
C GLU A 356 -15.11 -17.44 -2.17
N THR A 357 -14.15 -16.98 -2.97
CA THR A 357 -12.74 -16.85 -2.59
C THR A 357 -12.43 -15.54 -1.87
N ALA A 358 -13.43 -14.65 -1.69
CA ALA A 358 -13.28 -13.38 -0.98
C ALA A 358 -12.69 -13.53 0.43
N THR A 359 -11.93 -12.53 0.88
CA THR A 359 -11.30 -12.52 2.20
C THR A 359 -12.09 -11.65 3.18
N CYS A 360 -12.21 -12.12 4.42
CA CYS A 360 -12.79 -11.37 5.53
C CYS A 360 -11.74 -10.44 6.16
N LEU A 361 -11.89 -9.11 6.02
CA LEU A 361 -10.98 -8.11 6.64
C LEU A 361 -11.73 -7.09 7.50
N CYS A 362 -11.08 -6.57 8.55
CA CYS A 362 -11.56 -5.39 9.26
C CYS A 362 -11.33 -4.11 8.42
N GLY A 363 -12.03 -3.03 8.74
CA GLY A 363 -11.91 -1.76 8.00
C GLY A 363 -10.49 -1.19 7.93
N SER A 364 -9.68 -1.37 9.00
CA SER A 364 -8.28 -0.96 9.00
C SER A 364 -7.44 -1.80 8.02
N CYS A 365 -7.49 -3.13 8.12
CA CYS A 365 -6.72 -4.02 7.26
C CYS A 365 -7.13 -3.89 5.78
N ASN A 366 -8.42 -3.77 5.49
CA ASN A 366 -8.93 -3.53 4.14
C ASN A 366 -8.40 -2.19 3.57
N SER A 367 -8.43 -1.13 4.38
CA SER A 367 -7.90 0.18 4.00
C SER A 367 -6.39 0.20 3.84
N GLN A 368 -5.67 -0.71 4.50
CA GLN A 368 -4.23 -0.90 4.29
C GLN A 368 -3.97 -1.69 3.02
N LYS A 369 -4.70 -2.79 2.76
CA LYS A 369 -4.52 -3.63 1.56
C LYS A 369 -4.70 -2.82 0.29
N ARG A 370 -5.78 -2.02 0.19
CA ARG A 370 -6.09 -1.18 -0.99
C ARG A 370 -6.04 -1.97 -2.30
N ASP A 371 -5.11 -1.61 -3.18
CA ASP A 371 -4.87 -2.22 -4.50
C ASP A 371 -3.62 -3.12 -4.53
N ARG A 372 -3.01 -3.42 -3.37
CA ARG A 372 -1.88 -4.34 -3.27
C ARG A 372 -2.32 -5.77 -3.63
N SER A 373 -1.42 -6.51 -4.28
CA SER A 373 -1.58 -7.95 -4.47
C SER A 373 -1.57 -8.67 -3.10
N PRO A 374 -2.11 -9.89 -3.00
CA PRO A 374 -1.94 -10.72 -1.81
C PRO A 374 -0.47 -10.85 -1.40
N ALA A 375 0.44 -11.12 -2.34
CA ALA A 375 1.86 -11.25 -2.07
C ALA A 375 2.52 -10.00 -1.45
N ASP A 376 2.04 -8.82 -1.83
CA ASP A 376 2.53 -7.54 -1.29
C ASP A 376 1.94 -7.22 0.11
N PHE A 377 0.90 -7.93 0.54
CA PHE A 377 0.16 -7.62 1.78
C PHE A 377 0.24 -8.69 2.85
N TYR A 378 0.24 -9.96 2.46
CA TYR A 378 0.28 -11.11 3.35
C TYR A 378 1.69 -11.69 3.45
N THR A 379 2.04 -12.25 4.62
CA THR A 379 3.26 -13.04 4.83
C THR A 379 3.17 -14.38 4.10
N VAL A 380 4.27 -15.13 4.02
CA VAL A 380 4.28 -16.45 3.36
C VAL A 380 3.30 -17.41 4.04
N ASP A 381 3.29 -17.46 5.37
CA ASP A 381 2.38 -18.31 6.14
C ASP A 381 0.92 -17.88 5.98
N GLU A 382 0.66 -16.57 5.99
CA GLU A 382 -0.67 -16.04 5.72
C GLU A 382 -1.12 -16.39 4.29
N LEU A 383 -0.24 -16.40 3.29
CA LEU A 383 -0.61 -16.82 1.94
C LEU A 383 -0.93 -18.31 1.88
N ALA A 384 -0.17 -19.16 2.57
CA ALA A 384 -0.42 -20.59 2.66
C ALA A 384 -1.77 -20.88 3.33
N GLU A 385 -2.06 -20.20 4.43
CA GLU A 385 -3.33 -20.33 5.14
C GLU A 385 -4.50 -19.78 4.31
N LEU A 386 -4.31 -18.64 3.65
CA LEU A 386 -5.32 -18.07 2.77
C LEU A 386 -5.64 -19.00 1.59
N SER A 387 -4.62 -19.64 1.01
CA SER A 387 -4.76 -20.67 -0.02
C SER A 387 -5.63 -21.83 0.50
N ARG A 388 -5.36 -22.31 1.72
CA ARG A 388 -6.13 -23.39 2.36
C ARG A 388 -7.60 -23.01 2.58
N ILE A 389 -7.88 -21.81 3.07
CA ILE A 389 -9.25 -21.35 3.37
C ILE A 389 -10.05 -21.05 2.10
N THR A 390 -9.42 -20.39 1.13
CA THR A 390 -10.10 -19.90 -0.09
C THR A 390 -10.11 -20.90 -1.23
N GLY A 391 -9.23 -21.90 -1.20
CA GLY A 391 -9.00 -22.82 -2.30
C GLY A 391 -8.24 -22.21 -3.48
N ILE A 392 -7.78 -20.96 -3.39
CA ILE A 392 -6.93 -20.35 -4.42
C ILE A 392 -5.54 -20.98 -4.33
N PRO A 393 -4.95 -21.49 -5.42
CA PRO A 393 -3.59 -22.02 -5.39
C PRO A 393 -2.58 -21.00 -4.84
N LEU A 394 -1.63 -21.46 -4.01
CA LEU A 394 -0.61 -20.60 -3.42
C LEU A 394 0.17 -19.79 -4.48
N HIS A 395 0.52 -20.42 -5.61
CA HIS A 395 1.21 -19.76 -6.70
C HIS A 395 0.37 -18.61 -7.33
N ASP A 396 -0.95 -18.71 -7.34
CA ASP A 396 -1.83 -17.65 -7.83
C ASP A 396 -1.89 -16.48 -6.85
N LEU A 397 -1.87 -16.75 -5.54
CA LEU A 397 -1.81 -15.68 -4.52
C LEU A 397 -0.46 -14.94 -4.57
N GLN A 398 0.63 -15.66 -4.82
CA GLN A 398 1.97 -15.11 -4.95
C GLN A 398 2.14 -14.24 -6.20
N ASN A 399 1.59 -14.67 -7.33
CA ASN A 399 1.82 -14.00 -8.62
C ASN A 399 0.69 -13.06 -9.04
N SER A 400 -0.52 -13.26 -8.50
CA SER A 400 -1.74 -12.54 -8.91
C SER A 400 -1.91 -12.50 -10.43
N PRO A 401 -2.05 -13.65 -11.10
CA PRO A 401 -2.19 -13.67 -12.55
C PRO A 401 -3.51 -13.02 -12.99
N VAL A 402 -3.55 -12.58 -14.25
CA VAL A 402 -4.79 -12.14 -14.90
C VAL A 402 -5.77 -13.30 -15.01
N ASN A 403 -7.07 -13.02 -14.84
CA ASN A 403 -8.13 -13.98 -15.18
C ASN A 403 -8.22 -14.15 -16.71
N VAL A 404 -7.41 -15.05 -17.27
CA VAL A 404 -7.32 -15.30 -18.71
C VAL A 404 -8.68 -15.72 -19.29
N ARG A 405 -9.46 -16.50 -18.55
CA ARG A 405 -10.82 -16.88 -18.95
C ARG A 405 -11.73 -15.67 -19.17
N ALA A 406 -11.64 -14.65 -18.32
CA ALA A 406 -12.40 -13.42 -18.52
C ALA A 406 -11.96 -12.68 -19.79
N VAL A 407 -10.65 -12.64 -20.07
CA VAL A 407 -10.11 -12.05 -21.30
C VAL A 407 -10.65 -12.77 -22.54
N GLU A 408 -10.64 -14.10 -22.54
CA GLU A 408 -11.17 -14.91 -23.64
C GLU A 408 -12.67 -14.68 -23.87
N GLU A 409 -13.47 -14.64 -22.81
CA GLU A 409 -14.91 -14.38 -22.94
C GLU A 409 -15.22 -12.95 -23.38
N ILE A 410 -14.39 -11.97 -23.01
CA ILE A 410 -14.46 -10.60 -23.53
C ILE A 410 -14.16 -10.59 -25.04
N ILE A 411 -13.13 -11.32 -25.47
CA ILE A 411 -12.75 -11.43 -26.89
C ILE A 411 -13.91 -12.00 -27.71
N LYS A 412 -14.60 -13.03 -27.21
CA LYS A 412 -15.78 -13.62 -27.87
C LYS A 412 -16.93 -12.61 -28.05
N ARG A 413 -16.99 -11.58 -27.21
CA ARG A 413 -18.02 -10.54 -27.21
C ARG A 413 -17.48 -9.17 -27.60
N MET A 414 -16.39 -9.13 -28.39
CA MET A 414 -15.70 -7.89 -28.74
C MET A 414 -16.61 -6.88 -29.43
N GLU A 415 -17.44 -7.33 -30.39
CA GLU A 415 -18.38 -6.45 -31.09
C GLU A 415 -19.37 -5.79 -30.12
N TRP A 416 -20.04 -6.61 -29.29
CA TRP A 416 -20.94 -6.13 -28.23
C TRP A 416 -20.26 -5.16 -27.26
N LEU A 417 -19.00 -5.44 -26.86
CA LEU A 417 -18.23 -4.56 -25.99
C LEU A 417 -18.10 -3.16 -26.61
N MET A 418 -17.75 -3.09 -27.89
CA MET A 418 -17.47 -1.84 -28.58
C MET A 418 -18.75 -1.08 -28.95
N MET A 419 -19.77 -1.80 -29.42
CA MET A 419 -20.97 -1.19 -30.00
C MET A 419 -22.08 -0.90 -28.99
N ASP A 420 -22.22 -1.75 -27.98
CA ASP A 420 -23.30 -1.66 -27.00
C ASP A 420 -22.76 -1.18 -25.64
N PHE A 421 -21.82 -1.93 -25.07
CA PHE A 421 -21.36 -1.69 -23.70
C PHE A 421 -20.65 -0.34 -23.57
N CYS A 422 -19.74 -0.01 -24.49
CA CYS A 422 -19.02 1.26 -24.48
C CYS A 422 -19.91 2.48 -24.82
N GLU A 423 -21.06 2.26 -25.46
CA GLU A 423 -22.02 3.32 -25.82
C GLU A 423 -23.05 3.58 -24.72
N GLU A 424 -23.10 2.75 -23.67
CA GLU A 424 -23.95 2.99 -22.51
C GLU A 424 -23.71 4.39 -21.91
N GLN A 425 -24.78 5.04 -21.45
CA GLN A 425 -24.75 6.43 -20.95
C GLN A 425 -23.67 6.70 -19.90
N ARG A 426 -23.25 5.69 -19.13
CA ARG A 426 -22.19 5.82 -18.11
C ARG A 426 -20.76 5.88 -18.68
N LEU A 427 -20.51 5.27 -19.84
CA LEU A 427 -19.20 5.22 -20.52
C LEU A 427 -19.13 6.19 -21.70
N ASN A 428 -20.27 6.56 -22.27
CA ASN A 428 -20.38 7.49 -23.39
C ASN A 428 -20.37 8.97 -22.98
N GLN A 429 -19.66 9.32 -21.89
CA GLN A 429 -19.56 10.69 -21.40
C GLN A 429 -18.16 11.24 -21.64
N ILE A 430 -18.10 12.47 -22.15
CA ILE A 430 -16.88 13.27 -22.17
C ILE A 430 -16.81 14.02 -20.84
N ARG A 431 -15.78 13.74 -20.05
CA ARG A 431 -15.51 14.44 -18.78
C ARG A 431 -14.13 15.06 -18.84
N ASP A 432 -14.06 16.38 -18.67
CA ASP A 432 -12.81 17.15 -18.75
C ASP A 432 -12.02 16.87 -20.05
N GLY A 433 -12.71 16.79 -21.19
CA GLY A 433 -12.12 16.53 -22.50
C GLY A 433 -11.68 15.09 -22.75
N LYS A 434 -11.97 14.15 -21.85
CA LYS A 434 -11.64 12.72 -22.00
C LYS A 434 -12.89 11.87 -22.18
N ASN A 435 -12.85 10.96 -23.15
CA ASN A 435 -13.90 9.96 -23.34
C ASN A 435 -13.77 8.86 -22.28
N THR A 436 -14.84 8.62 -21.51
CA THR A 436 -14.84 7.65 -20.41
C THR A 436 -14.70 6.20 -20.92
N ALA A 437 -15.25 5.87 -22.08
CA ALA A 437 -15.08 4.56 -22.73
C ALA A 437 -13.61 4.32 -23.13
N GLU A 438 -12.92 5.32 -23.69
CA GLU A 438 -11.48 5.17 -23.98
C GLU A 438 -10.64 4.97 -22.71
N LEU A 439 -10.98 5.65 -21.61
CA LEU A 439 -10.28 5.47 -20.34
C LEU A 439 -10.51 4.07 -19.76
N PHE A 440 -11.74 3.56 -19.89
CA PHE A 440 -12.10 2.20 -19.54
C PHE A 440 -11.31 1.18 -20.37
N LEU A 441 -11.32 1.32 -21.70
CA LEU A 441 -10.61 0.44 -22.62
C LEU A 441 -9.09 0.51 -22.44
N LYS A 442 -8.51 1.68 -22.12
CA LYS A 442 -7.09 1.80 -21.76
C LYS A 442 -6.75 1.01 -20.49
N ALA A 443 -7.66 0.96 -19.53
CA ALA A 443 -7.47 0.15 -18.33
C ALA A 443 -7.59 -1.35 -18.65
N LEU A 444 -8.54 -1.73 -19.50
CA LEU A 444 -8.71 -3.11 -19.96
C LEU A 444 -7.52 -3.59 -20.82
N GLN A 445 -6.98 -2.72 -21.68
CA GLN A 445 -5.80 -3.01 -22.50
C GLN A 445 -4.57 -3.34 -21.63
N LYS A 446 -4.40 -2.66 -20.49
CA LYS A 446 -3.32 -3.00 -19.55
C LYS A 446 -3.43 -4.41 -18.98
N VAL A 447 -4.64 -4.95 -18.89
CA VAL A 447 -4.88 -6.33 -18.49
C VAL A 447 -4.54 -7.28 -19.66
N PHE A 448 -5.01 -6.97 -20.87
CA PHE A 448 -4.70 -7.75 -22.07
C PHE A 448 -3.19 -7.86 -22.32
N ASN A 449 -2.45 -6.75 -22.11
CA ASN A 449 -0.99 -6.69 -22.26
C ASN A 449 -0.22 -7.62 -21.31
N GLN A 450 -0.84 -8.11 -20.24
CA GLN A 450 -0.26 -9.10 -19.33
C GLN A 450 -0.58 -10.55 -19.75
N THR A 451 -1.27 -10.73 -20.87
CA THR A 451 -1.62 -12.04 -21.44
C THR A 451 -1.05 -12.16 -22.85
N GLN A 452 -1.14 -13.35 -23.45
CA GLN A 452 -0.75 -13.57 -24.84
C GLN A 452 -1.52 -12.68 -25.85
N TYR A 453 -2.76 -12.29 -25.51
CA TYR A 453 -3.64 -11.53 -26.41
C TYR A 453 -3.29 -10.05 -26.55
N GLY A 454 -2.46 -9.51 -25.67
CA GLY A 454 -2.15 -8.07 -25.67
C GLY A 454 -1.44 -7.58 -26.94
N LYS A 455 -0.77 -8.48 -27.67
CA LYS A 455 -0.12 -8.16 -28.95
C LYS A 455 -1.10 -8.15 -30.12
N ASP A 456 -2.18 -8.91 -30.00
CA ASP A 456 -3.13 -9.18 -31.08
C ASP A 456 -4.32 -8.22 -31.07
N TYR A 457 -4.68 -7.72 -29.90
CA TYR A 457 -5.82 -6.81 -29.72
C TYR A 457 -5.36 -5.44 -29.24
N ASP A 458 -5.60 -4.42 -30.07
CA ASP A 458 -5.59 -3.02 -29.64
C ASP A 458 -7.03 -2.55 -29.45
N LEU A 459 -7.50 -2.57 -28.21
CA LEU A 459 -8.88 -2.25 -27.86
C LEU A 459 -9.24 -0.80 -28.19
N ILE A 460 -8.27 0.12 -28.18
CA ILE A 460 -8.52 1.53 -28.47
C ILE A 460 -8.67 1.74 -29.97
N ASP A 461 -7.80 1.13 -30.76
CA ASP A 461 -7.91 1.23 -32.21
C ASP A 461 -9.17 0.54 -32.71
N ILE A 462 -9.49 -0.66 -32.20
CA ILE A 462 -10.74 -1.36 -32.50
C ILE A 462 -11.95 -0.46 -32.20
N TYR A 463 -12.02 0.13 -31.00
CA TYR A 463 -13.11 1.01 -30.62
C TYR A 463 -13.25 2.23 -31.55
N ARG A 464 -12.11 2.85 -31.93
CA ARG A 464 -12.09 3.99 -32.84
C ARG A 464 -12.57 3.60 -34.23
N THR A 465 -12.21 2.41 -34.73
CA THR A 465 -12.74 1.88 -35.99
C THR A 465 -14.27 1.77 -35.94
N TYR A 466 -14.83 1.15 -34.89
CA TYR A 466 -16.30 1.05 -34.72
C TYR A 466 -16.99 2.42 -34.61
N ARG A 467 -16.36 3.39 -33.94
CA ARG A 467 -16.84 4.79 -33.88
C ARG A 467 -16.77 5.50 -35.23
N GLY A 468 -15.74 5.22 -36.02
CA GLY A 468 -15.55 5.79 -37.37
C GLY A 468 -16.64 5.36 -38.35
N PHE A 469 -17.16 4.13 -38.21
CA PHE A 469 -18.33 3.64 -38.96
C PHE A 469 -19.66 4.30 -38.57
N LYS A 470 -19.72 5.03 -37.44
CA LYS A 470 -20.91 5.76 -36.95
C LYS A 470 -20.93 7.25 -37.33
N LYS A 471 -20.04 7.73 -38.21
CA LYS A 471 -20.09 9.11 -38.72
C LYS A 471 -21.03 9.26 -39.90
#